data_AF-A0A6P0SWJ6-F1
#
_entry.id   AF-A0A6P0SWJ6-F1
#
_cell.length_a   1.000
_cell.length_b   1.000
_cell.length_c   1.000
_cell.angle_alpha   90.00
_cell.angle_beta   90.00
_cell.angle_gamma   90.00
#
_symmetry.space_group_name_H-M   'P 1'
#
loop_
_entity.id
_entity.type
_entity.pdbx_description
1 polymer ?
#
loop_
_entity_poly.entity_id
_entity_poly.type
_entity_poly.pdbx_seq_one_letter_code
_entity_poly.pdbx_strand_id
1 'polypeptide(L)'
;MKLPQILPGILLASSLPVMVAAPARAEVVQVTDVQLISTDTGLEIVLETASGTSPQILTTSFENSLIIEVLDAQLALPSGEDFSSYAPAEGISLVTVTQFDANNIRVIVTGETGIPQAEVLPSSQGLALSLSTTLAQSEEPSDPEEEIEVVVTQTQ
;
A
#
# COMPACT_ATOMS: atom_id res chain seq x y z
N MET A 1 64.79 -57.83 3.40
CA MET A 1 63.69 -57.29 4.23
C MET A 1 62.71 -56.59 3.31
N LYS A 2 61.43 -56.99 3.32
CA LYS A 2 60.37 -56.54 2.38
C LYS A 2 59.73 -55.27 2.95
N LEU A 3 59.72 -54.17 2.19
CA LEU A 3 58.98 -52.95 2.56
C LEU A 3 57.46 -53.16 2.36
N PRO A 4 56.59 -52.66 3.24
CA PRO A 4 55.15 -52.70 3.03
C PRO A 4 54.69 -51.60 2.07
N GLN A 5 53.77 -51.95 1.17
CA GLN A 5 52.99 -51.00 0.37
C GLN A 5 52.05 -50.20 1.27
N ILE A 6 51.99 -48.89 1.04
CA ILE A 6 50.98 -47.97 1.58
C ILE A 6 50.23 -47.37 0.40
N LEU A 7 48.93 -47.70 0.29
CA LEU A 7 47.99 -47.02 -0.61
C LEU A 7 47.64 -45.64 -0.03
N PRO A 8 47.61 -44.55 -0.81
CA PRO A 8 46.92 -43.35 -0.40
C PRO A 8 45.46 -43.39 -0.89
N GLY A 9 44.53 -43.64 0.02
CA GLY A 9 43.11 -43.35 -0.22
C GLY A 9 42.85 -41.87 0.04
N ILE A 10 42.77 -41.06 -1.01
CA ILE A 10 42.37 -39.65 -0.92
C ILE A 10 40.84 -39.62 -0.77
N LEU A 11 40.34 -39.26 0.41
CA LEU A 11 38.95 -38.88 0.62
C LEU A 11 38.80 -37.40 0.24
N LEU A 12 38.26 -37.13 -0.94
CA LEU A 12 37.83 -35.79 -1.36
C LEU A 12 36.57 -35.42 -0.57
N ALA A 13 36.76 -34.76 0.58
CA ALA A 13 35.67 -34.10 1.28
C ALA A 13 35.31 -32.81 0.52
N SER A 14 34.29 -32.87 -0.33
CA SER A 14 33.72 -31.70 -0.99
C SER A 14 32.90 -30.89 0.02
N SER A 15 33.47 -29.81 0.55
CA SER A 15 32.71 -28.82 1.33
C SER A 15 31.85 -27.99 0.40
N LEU A 16 30.52 -28.11 0.52
CA LEU A 16 29.59 -27.16 -0.07
C LEU A 16 29.67 -25.84 0.72
N PRO A 17 30.00 -24.70 0.10
CA PRO A 17 29.88 -23.41 0.78
C PRO A 17 28.40 -23.14 1.10
N VAL A 18 28.11 -22.96 2.38
CA VAL A 18 26.81 -22.46 2.85
C VAL A 18 26.75 -20.98 2.56
N MET A 19 25.82 -20.55 1.71
CA MET A 19 25.57 -19.14 1.45
C MET A 19 24.68 -18.60 2.57
N VAL A 20 25.24 -17.77 3.44
CA VAL A 20 24.48 -17.05 4.47
C VAL A 20 23.86 -15.83 3.81
N ALA A 21 22.54 -15.83 3.62
CA ALA A 21 21.80 -14.63 3.24
C ALA A 21 21.78 -13.66 4.42
N ALA A 22 22.22 -12.41 4.21
CA ALA A 22 22.08 -11.36 5.22
C ALA A 22 20.61 -10.91 5.31
N PRO A 23 20.08 -10.62 6.50
CA PRO A 23 18.72 -10.11 6.62
C PRO A 23 18.63 -8.71 5.99
N ALA A 24 17.68 -8.50 5.08
CA ALA A 24 17.32 -7.17 4.63
C ALA A 24 16.68 -6.42 5.82
N ARG A 25 17.22 -5.26 6.17
CA ARG A 25 16.56 -4.36 7.13
C ARG A 25 15.60 -3.49 6.34
N ALA A 26 14.30 -3.61 6.59
CA ALA A 26 13.32 -2.64 6.11
C ALA A 26 13.64 -1.29 6.75
N GLU A 27 13.91 -0.29 5.93
CA GLU A 27 14.12 1.08 6.38
C GLU A 27 12.75 1.69 6.68
N VAL A 28 12.57 2.22 7.89
CA VAL A 28 11.33 2.91 8.24
C VAL A 28 11.32 4.28 7.56
N VAL A 29 10.31 4.51 6.71
CA VAL A 29 10.14 5.74 5.95
C VAL A 29 9.61 6.83 6.88
N GLN A 30 10.35 7.94 6.99
CA GLN A 30 9.92 9.08 7.80
C GLN A 30 9.07 10.02 6.93
N VAL A 31 7.79 10.18 7.27
CA VAL A 31 6.89 11.17 6.67
C VAL A 31 7.07 12.48 7.41
N THR A 32 7.62 13.48 6.73
CA THR A 32 8.02 14.75 7.32
C THR A 32 7.07 15.89 7.03
N ASP A 33 6.15 15.73 6.08
CA ASP A 33 5.13 16.73 5.79
C ASP A 33 3.85 16.10 5.22
N VAL A 34 2.72 16.79 5.40
CA VAL A 34 1.42 16.43 4.82
C VAL A 34 0.88 17.67 4.13
N GLN A 35 0.78 17.61 2.80
CA GLN A 35 0.28 18.71 1.99
C GLN A 35 -1.09 18.35 1.41
N LEU A 36 -2.03 19.27 1.52
CA LEU A 36 -3.36 19.17 0.95
C LEU A 36 -3.50 20.17 -0.18
N ILE A 37 -3.83 19.69 -1.38
CA ILE A 37 -3.98 20.50 -2.58
C ILE A 37 -5.38 20.24 -3.13
N SER A 38 -6.30 21.19 -2.93
CA SER A 38 -7.65 21.09 -3.51
C SER A 38 -7.57 21.18 -5.04
N THR A 39 -8.36 20.36 -5.74
CA THR A 39 -8.44 20.33 -7.20
C THR A 39 -9.88 20.53 -7.66
N ASP A 40 -10.09 20.72 -8.96
CA ASP A 40 -11.45 20.87 -9.53
C ASP A 40 -12.31 19.61 -9.35
N THR A 41 -11.68 18.44 -9.12
CA THR A 41 -12.37 17.13 -9.04
C THR A 41 -12.29 16.50 -7.65
N GLY A 42 -11.63 17.16 -6.69
CA GLY A 42 -11.49 16.64 -5.33
C GLY A 42 -10.25 17.17 -4.62
N LEU A 43 -9.39 16.27 -4.18
CA LEU A 43 -8.26 16.58 -3.29
C LEU A 43 -7.04 15.75 -3.64
N GLU A 44 -5.87 16.37 -3.72
CA GLU A 44 -4.60 15.66 -3.70
C GLU A 44 -3.97 15.78 -2.31
N ILE A 45 -3.52 14.63 -1.77
CA ILE A 45 -2.76 14.54 -0.53
C ILE A 45 -1.34 14.10 -0.88
N VAL A 46 -0.35 14.90 -0.52
CA VAL A 46 1.06 14.53 -0.66
C VAL A 46 1.65 14.24 0.71
N LEU A 47 2.14 13.01 0.90
CA LEU A 47 2.94 12.60 2.04
C LEU A 47 4.41 12.74 1.65
N GLU A 48 5.06 13.80 2.14
CA GLU A 48 6.48 14.02 1.90
C GLU A 48 7.31 13.11 2.79
N THR A 49 8.27 12.40 2.19
CA THR A 49 9.18 11.51 2.91
C THR A 49 10.60 12.03 2.88
N ALA A 50 11.32 11.88 4.00
CA ALA A 50 12.69 12.40 4.13
C ALA A 50 13.65 11.84 3.07
N SER A 51 13.41 10.62 2.59
CA SER A 51 14.19 9.95 1.55
C SER A 51 13.64 10.15 0.13
N GLY A 52 12.43 10.74 -0.01
CA GLY A 52 11.69 10.78 -1.27
C GLY A 52 11.14 9.42 -1.72
N THR A 53 11.32 8.37 -0.92
CA THR A 53 10.80 7.03 -1.21
C THR A 53 9.29 6.98 -0.98
N SER A 54 8.54 6.42 -1.93
CA SER A 54 7.13 6.12 -1.73
C SER A 54 6.95 4.89 -0.82
N PRO A 55 6.29 5.00 0.34
CA PRO A 55 5.97 3.86 1.20
C PRO A 55 4.93 2.94 0.54
N GLN A 56 4.82 1.72 1.06
CA GLN A 56 3.74 0.80 0.70
C GLN A 56 2.46 1.17 1.45
N ILE A 57 1.30 0.85 0.86
CA ILE A 57 0.02 1.15 1.48
C ILE A 57 -0.97 -0.01 1.40
N LEU A 58 -1.93 0.00 2.32
CA LEU A 58 -3.15 -0.81 2.27
C LEU A 58 -4.36 0.11 2.34
N THR A 59 -5.33 -0.12 1.47
CA THR A 59 -6.56 0.70 1.40
C THR A 59 -7.76 -0.13 1.80
N THR A 60 -8.58 0.44 2.67
CA THR A 60 -9.88 -0.10 3.07
C THR A 60 -10.90 1.03 3.15
N SER A 61 -12.16 0.72 3.35
CA SER A 61 -13.21 1.72 3.50
C SER A 61 -14.20 1.32 4.60
N PHE A 62 -14.69 2.30 5.33
CA PHE A 62 -15.73 2.12 6.34
C PHE A 62 -16.66 3.34 6.36
N GLU A 63 -17.97 3.10 6.29
CA GLU A 63 -18.99 4.14 6.13
C GLU A 63 -18.67 5.08 4.95
N ASN A 64 -18.53 6.39 5.19
CA ASN A 64 -18.14 7.38 4.17
C ASN A 64 -16.63 7.69 4.20
N SER A 65 -15.82 6.83 4.82
CA SER A 65 -14.39 7.07 5.00
C SER A 65 -13.55 6.08 4.20
N LEU A 66 -12.58 6.63 3.47
CA LEU A 66 -11.45 5.89 2.95
C LEU A 66 -10.37 5.83 4.03
N ILE A 67 -9.84 4.64 4.29
CA ILE A 67 -8.78 4.40 5.28
C ILE A 67 -7.57 3.85 4.54
N ILE A 68 -6.45 4.56 4.63
CA ILE A 68 -5.18 4.16 4.01
C ILE A 68 -4.16 3.97 5.14
N GLU A 69 -3.66 2.75 5.26
CA GLU A 69 -2.53 2.44 6.15
C GLU A 69 -1.24 2.52 5.35
N VAL A 70 -0.30 3.34 5.82
CA VAL A 70 1.03 3.50 5.24
C VAL A 70 1.99 2.67 6.06
N LEU A 71 2.51 1.61 5.42
CA LEU A 71 3.32 0.58 6.07
C LEU A 71 4.78 0.98 6.17
N ASP A 72 5.46 0.46 7.19
CA ASP A 72 6.87 0.71 7.48
C ASP A 72 7.20 2.21 7.49
N ALA A 73 6.29 3.01 8.05
CA ALA A 73 6.37 4.47 8.07
C ALA A 73 6.14 5.07 9.45
N GLN A 74 6.80 6.19 9.72
CA GLN A 74 6.66 6.98 10.93
C GLN A 74 6.33 8.44 10.60
N LEU A 75 5.37 9.00 11.35
CA LEU A 75 4.94 10.38 11.22
C LEU A 75 5.88 11.26 12.04
N ALA A 76 6.72 12.04 11.35
CA ALA A 76 7.76 12.88 11.91
C ALA A 76 7.55 14.35 11.50
N LEU A 77 6.34 14.86 11.70
CA LEU A 77 6.00 16.24 11.38
C LEU A 77 6.77 17.22 12.27
N PRO A 78 7.13 18.42 11.77
CA PRO A 78 7.82 19.44 12.56
C PRO A 78 7.05 19.87 13.82
N SER A 79 5.73 19.75 13.82
CA SER A 79 4.88 19.99 14.99
C SER A 79 5.05 18.93 16.09
N GLY A 80 5.45 17.71 15.71
CA GLY A 80 5.46 16.54 16.59
C GLY A 80 4.08 15.98 16.92
N GLU A 81 3.02 16.49 16.30
CA GLU A 81 1.63 16.10 16.51
C GLU A 81 1.06 15.42 15.25
N ASP A 82 -0.08 14.74 15.40
CA ASP A 82 -0.87 14.26 14.27
C ASP A 82 -1.40 15.42 13.40
N PHE A 83 -1.77 15.13 12.16
CA PHE A 83 -2.34 16.10 11.24
C PHE A 83 -3.86 15.93 11.12
N SER A 84 -4.59 17.05 11.06
CA SER A 84 -6.04 17.09 10.86
C SER A 84 -6.44 18.34 10.07
N SER A 85 -7.35 18.18 9.12
CA SER A 85 -7.93 19.29 8.35
C SER A 85 -9.41 19.07 8.07
N TYR A 86 -10.23 20.04 8.46
CA TYR A 86 -11.68 20.06 8.19
C TYR A 86 -11.98 20.70 6.84
N ALA A 87 -12.92 20.11 6.11
CA ALA A 87 -13.41 20.58 4.81
C ALA A 87 -12.29 21.05 3.84
N PRO A 88 -11.24 20.24 3.58
CA PRO A 88 -10.10 20.67 2.75
C PRO A 88 -10.44 20.79 1.25
N ALA A 89 -11.53 20.18 0.79
CA ALA A 89 -12.01 20.24 -0.58
C ALA A 89 -13.52 19.95 -0.64
N GLU A 90 -14.16 20.27 -1.77
CA GLU A 90 -15.56 19.93 -2.00
C GLU A 90 -15.78 18.40 -1.97
N GLY A 91 -16.82 17.95 -1.27
CA GLY A 91 -17.11 16.53 -1.09
C GLY A 91 -16.22 15.81 -0.07
N ILE A 92 -15.23 16.49 0.54
CA ILE A 92 -14.37 15.95 1.61
C ILE A 92 -14.64 16.71 2.92
N SER A 93 -15.15 16.01 3.93
CA SER A 93 -15.49 16.61 5.23
C SER A 93 -14.30 16.68 6.19
N LEU A 94 -13.40 15.70 6.17
CA LEU A 94 -12.28 15.58 7.09
C LEU A 94 -11.13 14.77 6.48
N VAL A 95 -9.90 15.22 6.74
CA VAL A 95 -8.68 14.42 6.55
C VAL A 95 -7.93 14.36 7.87
N THR A 96 -7.52 13.17 8.28
CA THR A 96 -6.61 12.96 9.42
C THR A 96 -5.43 12.08 9.01
N VAL A 97 -4.24 12.42 9.49
CA VAL A 97 -3.04 11.59 9.35
C VAL A 97 -2.43 11.40 10.73
N THR A 98 -2.44 10.17 11.23
CA THR A 98 -2.06 9.85 12.61
C THR A 98 -1.05 8.72 12.66
N GLN A 99 -0.14 8.72 13.64
CA GLN A 99 0.66 7.53 13.94
C GLN A 99 -0.25 6.45 14.55
N PHE A 100 -0.54 5.37 13.80
CA PHE A 100 -1.42 4.30 14.28
C PHE A 100 -0.72 3.34 15.23
N ASP A 101 0.52 2.95 14.90
CA ASP A 101 1.42 2.20 15.77
C ASP A 101 2.89 2.58 15.50
N ALA A 102 3.87 1.85 16.03
CA ALA A 102 5.29 2.20 15.89
C ALA A 102 5.81 2.29 14.44
N ASN A 103 5.16 1.62 13.48
CA ASN A 103 5.62 1.53 12.09
C ASN A 103 4.50 1.73 11.05
N ASN A 104 3.29 2.11 11.47
CA ASN A 104 2.17 2.34 10.57
C ASN A 104 1.56 3.72 10.82
N ILE A 105 1.39 4.48 9.74
CA ILE A 105 0.62 5.72 9.73
C ILE A 105 -0.77 5.38 9.19
N ARG A 106 -1.82 6.00 9.74
CA ARG A 106 -3.17 5.91 9.19
C ARG A 106 -3.61 7.26 8.66
N VAL A 107 -3.97 7.27 7.37
CA VAL A 107 -4.67 8.37 6.71
C VAL A 107 -6.14 8.00 6.65
N ILE A 108 -7.02 8.88 7.14
CA ILE A 108 -8.47 8.74 7.00
C ILE A 108 -8.98 9.95 6.23
N VAL A 109 -9.76 9.69 5.18
CA VAL A 109 -10.40 10.71 4.37
C VAL A 109 -11.90 10.45 4.40
N THR A 110 -12.66 11.32 5.04
CA THR A 110 -14.12 11.20 5.18
C THR A 110 -14.81 12.08 4.15
N GLY A 111 -15.56 11.47 3.22
CA GLY A 111 -16.36 12.22 2.26
C GLY A 111 -17.69 12.70 2.86
N GLU A 112 -18.27 13.74 2.25
CA GLU A 112 -19.54 14.31 2.70
C GLU A 112 -20.74 13.42 2.38
N THR A 113 -20.76 12.83 1.17
CA THR A 113 -21.90 12.06 0.66
C THR A 113 -21.57 10.62 0.29
N GLY A 114 -20.31 10.19 0.43
CA GLY A 114 -19.85 8.85 0.09
C GLY A 114 -18.35 8.68 0.31
N ILE A 115 -17.83 7.47 0.05
CA ILE A 115 -16.40 7.17 0.17
C ILE A 115 -15.65 7.85 -0.99
N PRO A 116 -14.60 8.64 -0.73
CA PRO A 116 -13.73 9.17 -1.79
C PRO A 116 -13.00 8.03 -2.51
N GLN A 117 -12.92 8.12 -3.84
CA GLN A 117 -12.09 7.21 -4.63
C GLN A 117 -10.65 7.73 -4.63
N ALA A 118 -9.67 6.84 -4.40
CA ALA A 118 -8.25 7.20 -4.41
C ALA A 118 -7.49 6.50 -5.52
N GLU A 119 -6.71 7.29 -6.26
CA GLU A 119 -5.59 6.80 -7.06
C GLU A 119 -4.28 7.09 -6.33
N VAL A 120 -3.36 6.13 -6.35
CA VAL A 120 -2.14 6.14 -5.57
C VAL A 120 -0.98 6.30 -6.55
N LEU A 121 -0.31 7.45 -6.49
CA LEU A 121 0.75 7.80 -7.41
C LEU A 121 2.08 7.96 -6.67
N PRO A 122 3.16 7.29 -7.11
CA PRO A 122 4.50 7.61 -6.64
C PRO A 122 4.83 9.07 -6.97
N SER A 123 5.44 9.79 -6.02
CA SER A 123 5.91 11.16 -6.20
C SER A 123 7.42 11.22 -5.98
N SER A 124 8.10 12.19 -6.60
CA SER A 124 9.51 12.45 -6.30
C SER A 124 9.75 12.91 -4.85
N GLN A 125 8.70 13.35 -4.16
CA GLN A 125 8.72 13.75 -2.75
C GLN A 125 8.27 12.63 -1.80
N GLY A 126 7.83 11.48 -2.29
CA GLY A 126 7.25 10.42 -1.47
C GLY A 126 6.03 9.80 -2.14
N LEU A 127 4.85 10.02 -1.57
CA LEU A 127 3.59 9.47 -2.06
C LEU A 127 2.53 10.54 -2.29
N ALA A 128 1.86 10.49 -3.43
CA ALA A 128 0.68 11.32 -3.73
C ALA A 128 -0.58 10.44 -3.80
N LEU A 129 -1.66 10.93 -3.22
CA LEU A 129 -2.99 10.33 -3.23
C LEU A 129 -3.94 11.30 -3.93
N SER A 130 -4.39 10.94 -5.12
CA SER A 130 -5.38 11.72 -5.87
C SER A 130 -6.77 11.22 -5.52
N LEU A 131 -7.58 12.08 -4.90
CA LEU A 131 -8.91 11.75 -4.42
C LEU A 131 -9.97 12.41 -5.30
N SER A 132 -10.95 11.62 -5.72
CA SER A 132 -12.13 12.09 -6.44
C SER A 132 -13.40 11.71 -5.69
N THR A 133 -14.33 12.66 -5.59
CA THR A 133 -15.62 12.50 -4.88
C THR A 133 -16.79 12.29 -5.83
N THR A 134 -16.53 12.23 -7.15
CA THR A 134 -17.53 11.85 -8.15
C THR A 134 -18.16 10.53 -7.73
N LEU A 135 -19.48 10.53 -7.56
CA LEU A 135 -20.28 9.38 -7.17
C LEU A 135 -19.86 8.17 -7.99
N ALA A 136 -19.04 7.29 -7.41
CA ALA A 136 -18.93 5.93 -7.90
C ALA A 136 -20.32 5.34 -7.69
N GLN A 137 -21.11 5.26 -8.77
CA GLN A 137 -22.02 4.14 -8.88
C GLN A 137 -21.18 2.91 -8.60
N SER A 138 -21.54 2.16 -7.56
CA SER A 138 -20.99 0.84 -7.30
C SER A 138 -20.77 0.13 -8.63
N GLU A 139 -19.57 -0.40 -8.85
CA GLU A 139 -19.42 -1.52 -9.76
C GLU A 139 -20.30 -2.63 -9.19
N GLU A 140 -21.56 -2.65 -9.65
CA GLU A 140 -22.41 -3.82 -9.60
C GLU A 140 -21.57 -4.95 -10.21
N PRO A 141 -21.34 -6.06 -9.50
CA PRO A 141 -20.69 -7.20 -10.12
C PRO A 141 -21.52 -7.52 -11.36
N SER A 142 -20.90 -7.37 -12.53
CA SER A 142 -21.48 -7.80 -13.79
C SER A 142 -21.79 -9.29 -13.62
N ASP A 143 -23.06 -9.60 -13.38
CA ASP A 143 -23.59 -10.93 -13.50
C ASP A 143 -23.33 -11.34 -14.96
N PRO A 144 -22.50 -12.35 -15.24
CA PRO A 144 -22.58 -12.96 -16.54
C PRO A 144 -23.96 -13.62 -16.57
N GLU A 145 -24.90 -12.97 -17.25
CA GLU A 145 -26.11 -13.59 -17.78
C GLU A 145 -25.67 -14.82 -18.59
N GLU A 146 -25.50 -15.97 -17.93
CA GLU A 146 -25.54 -17.28 -18.57
C GLU A 146 -27.00 -17.53 -18.92
N GLU A 147 -27.37 -16.94 -20.06
CA GLU A 147 -28.44 -17.38 -20.93
C GLU A 147 -28.23 -18.87 -21.24
N ILE A 148 -28.73 -19.76 -20.39
CA ILE A 148 -29.01 -21.14 -20.79
C ILE A 148 -30.27 -21.14 -21.66
N GLU A 149 -30.07 -20.72 -22.91
CA GLU A 149 -30.93 -21.02 -24.03
C GLU A 149 -30.90 -22.55 -24.24
N VAL A 150 -31.92 -23.26 -23.78
CA VAL A 150 -32.18 -24.62 -24.26
C VAL A 150 -33.35 -24.56 -25.23
N VAL A 151 -33.03 -24.29 -26.49
CA VAL A 151 -33.96 -24.46 -27.60
C VAL A 151 -33.82 -25.89 -28.16
N VAL A 152 -34.99 -26.47 -28.49
CA VAL A 152 -35.28 -27.40 -29.59
C VAL A 152 -35.72 -28.84 -29.19
N THR A 153 -37.06 -29.05 -29.25
CA THR A 153 -37.86 -30.14 -29.88
C THR A 153 -37.57 -31.62 -29.50
N GLN A 154 -38.51 -32.56 -29.31
CA GLN A 154 -39.72 -32.87 -30.08
C GLN A 154 -40.50 -34.06 -29.44
N THR A 155 -41.78 -34.18 -29.82
CA THR A 155 -42.76 -35.27 -29.69
C THR A 155 -42.25 -36.71 -29.84
N GLN A 156 -42.68 -37.61 -28.94
CA GLN A 156 -43.25 -38.94 -29.29
C GLN A 156 -44.21 -39.43 -28.20
#